data_AF-A0A968MMW4-F1
#
_entry.id   AF-A0A968MMW4-F1
#
_cell.length_a   1.000
_cell.length_b   1.000
_cell.length_c   1.000
_cell.angle_alpha   90.00
_cell.angle_beta   90.00
_cell.angle_gamma   90.00
#
_symmetry.space_group_name_H-M   'P 1'
#
loop_
_entity.id
_entity.type
_entity.pdbx_description
1 polymer ?
#
loop_
_entity_poly.entity_id
_entity_poly.type
_entity_poly.pdbx_seq_one_letter_code
_entity_poly.pdbx_strand_id
1 'polypeptide(L)'
;EPRNTSPQEIAAIAAWVKTATAVRSLGLLTSAWHLPRAMALAEREGLEVVAIAADVQFEASVGESILDYLPHGPAFQLVHRAAWETLGRAVGR
;
A
#
# COMPACT_ATOMS: atom_id res chain seq x y z
N GLU A 1 5.31 -15.59 -11.69
CA GLU A 1 5.11 -14.12 -11.73
C GLU A 1 4.30 -13.73 -10.52
N PRO A 2 4.87 -12.96 -9.57
CA PRO A 2 4.12 -12.51 -8.41
C PRO A 2 3.14 -11.41 -8.84
N ARG A 3 1.92 -11.42 -8.29
CA ARG A 3 0.75 -10.74 -8.88
C ARG A 3 0.14 -9.63 -8.03
N ASN A 4 0.64 -9.35 -6.83
CA ASN A 4 0.09 -8.37 -5.89
C ASN A 4 1.16 -8.09 -4.81
N THR A 5 1.05 -6.96 -4.08
CA THR A 5 1.78 -6.67 -2.82
C THR A 5 1.45 -7.67 -1.71
N SER A 6 1.70 -8.94 -1.99
CA SER A 6 1.63 -10.06 -1.10
C SER A 6 2.98 -10.17 -0.39
N PRO A 7 3.02 -10.87 0.76
CA PRO A 7 4.29 -11.21 1.42
C PRO A 7 5.32 -11.83 0.46
N GLN A 8 4.87 -12.49 -0.61
CA GLN A 8 5.76 -13.15 -1.58
C GLN A 8 6.54 -12.14 -2.45
N GLU A 9 5.95 -11.01 -2.84
CA GLU A 9 6.68 -9.98 -3.62
C GLU A 9 7.79 -9.36 -2.80
N ILE A 10 7.46 -8.91 -1.58
CA ILE A 10 8.42 -8.25 -0.71
C ILE A 10 9.51 -9.22 -0.29
N ALA A 11 9.17 -10.48 0.01
CA ALA A 11 10.17 -11.52 0.29
C ALA A 11 11.10 -11.79 -0.91
N ALA A 12 10.55 -11.82 -2.14
CA ALA A 12 11.37 -12.02 -3.34
C ALA A 12 12.30 -10.83 -3.60
N ILE A 13 11.83 -9.60 -3.42
CA ILE A 13 12.66 -8.40 -3.51
C ILE A 13 13.73 -8.41 -2.42
N ALA A 14 13.38 -8.77 -1.19
CA ALA A 14 14.34 -8.87 -0.09
C ALA A 14 15.45 -9.90 -0.36
N ALA A 15 15.08 -11.06 -0.92
CA ALA A 15 16.04 -12.08 -1.34
C ALA A 15 16.97 -11.58 -2.47
N TRP A 16 16.42 -10.85 -3.43
CA TRP A 16 17.20 -10.25 -4.51
C TRP A 16 18.17 -9.18 -4.01
N VAL A 17 17.71 -8.24 -3.16
CA VAL A 17 18.55 -7.17 -2.60
C VAL A 17 19.74 -7.74 -1.81
N LYS A 18 19.54 -8.84 -1.06
CA LYS A 18 20.63 -9.52 -0.32
C LYS A 18 21.75 -10.06 -1.22
N THR A 19 21.45 -10.37 -2.48
CA THR A 19 22.42 -10.91 -3.44
C THR A 19 22.95 -9.85 -4.42
N ALA A 20 22.32 -8.69 -4.48
CA ALA A 20 22.71 -7.61 -5.36
C ALA A 20 23.85 -6.76 -4.74
N THR A 21 24.99 -6.66 -5.42
CA THR A 21 26.13 -5.83 -4.99
C THR A 21 25.98 -4.35 -5.30
N ALA A 22 24.99 -3.96 -6.09
CA ALA A 22 24.82 -2.58 -6.60
C ALA A 22 23.70 -1.79 -5.92
N VAL A 23 22.85 -2.42 -5.10
CA VAL A 23 21.71 -1.75 -4.48
C VAL A 23 22.17 -1.05 -3.20
N ARG A 24 22.14 0.29 -3.23
CA ARG A 24 22.53 1.13 -2.07
C ARG A 24 21.33 1.61 -1.24
N SER A 25 20.18 1.79 -1.87
CA SER A 25 18.95 2.27 -1.25
C SER A 25 17.74 1.82 -2.06
N LEU A 26 16.62 1.54 -1.40
CA LEU A 26 15.38 1.12 -2.03
C LEU A 26 14.24 2.08 -1.68
N GLY A 27 13.60 2.64 -2.70
CA GLY A 27 12.39 3.45 -2.53
C GLY A 27 11.13 2.60 -2.70
N LEU A 28 10.15 2.77 -1.82
CA LEU A 28 8.84 2.12 -1.90
C LEU A 28 7.77 3.14 -2.33
N LEU A 29 7.16 2.88 -3.48
CA LEU A 29 6.09 3.70 -4.06
C LEU A 29 4.81 2.86 -4.20
N THR A 30 3.72 3.29 -3.57
CA THR A 30 2.38 2.70 -3.71
C THR A 30 1.33 3.73 -3.33
N SER A 31 0.04 3.38 -3.40
CA SER A 31 -1.03 4.28 -2.95
C SER A 31 -0.88 4.59 -1.46
N ALA A 32 -1.28 5.80 -1.04
CA ALA A 32 -1.21 6.22 0.36
C ALA A 32 -1.97 5.26 1.32
N TRP A 33 -3.01 4.60 0.81
CA TRP A 33 -3.78 3.60 1.54
C TRP A 33 -2.95 2.36 1.91
N HIS A 34 -2.22 1.82 0.92
CA HIS A 34 -1.42 0.60 1.06
C HIS A 34 -0.04 0.85 1.68
N LEU A 35 0.47 2.08 1.62
CA LEU A 35 1.84 2.40 2.00
C LEU A 35 2.18 1.93 3.43
N PRO A 36 1.35 2.16 4.47
CA PRO A 36 1.68 1.67 5.81
C PRO A 36 1.75 0.13 5.90
N ARG A 37 0.88 -0.58 5.19
CA ARG A 37 0.91 -2.07 5.16
C ARG A 37 2.18 -2.56 4.44
N ALA A 38 2.51 -1.95 3.30
CA ALA A 38 3.69 -2.32 2.53
C ALA A 38 5.00 -2.03 3.27
N MET A 39 5.08 -0.91 4.00
CA MET A 39 6.21 -0.60 4.89
C MET A 39 6.37 -1.67 5.99
N ALA A 40 5.28 -2.04 6.65
CA ALA A 40 5.31 -3.07 7.71
C ALA A 40 5.72 -4.45 7.18
N LEU A 41 5.31 -4.80 5.96
CA LEU A 41 5.75 -6.04 5.31
C LEU A 41 7.24 -5.99 4.95
N ALA A 42 7.74 -4.85 4.47
CA ALA A 42 9.18 -4.67 4.18
C ALA A 42 10.02 -4.83 5.46
N GLU A 43 9.60 -4.21 6.56
CA GLU A 43 10.25 -4.35 7.86
C GLU A 43 10.29 -5.82 8.33
N ARG A 44 9.18 -6.55 8.18
CA ARG A 44 9.10 -7.97 8.57
C ARG A 44 10.03 -8.89 7.76
N GLU A 45 10.28 -8.56 6.50
CA GLU A 45 11.21 -9.30 5.64
C GLU A 45 12.67 -8.80 5.79
N GLY A 46 12.92 -7.85 6.69
CA GLY A 46 14.23 -7.25 6.92
C GLY A 46 14.72 -6.40 5.73
N LEU A 47 13.80 -5.80 4.99
CA LEU A 47 14.06 -4.96 3.84
C LEU A 47 13.95 -3.49 4.22
N GLU A 48 15.07 -2.77 4.25
CA GLU A 48 15.07 -1.33 4.48
C GLU A 48 14.60 -0.58 3.23
N VAL A 49 13.50 0.16 3.37
CA VAL A 49 12.89 0.96 2.30
C VAL A 49 12.58 2.37 2.75
N VAL A 50 12.67 3.32 1.83
CA VAL A 50 12.26 4.71 2.03
C VAL A 50 10.93 4.93 1.30
N ALA A 51 9.91 5.40 2.02
CA ALA A 51 8.64 5.75 1.40
C ALA A 51 8.83 6.91 0.41
N ILE A 52 8.39 6.72 -0.83
CA ILE A 52 8.40 7.73 -1.88
C ILE A 52 6.97 8.21 -2.08
N ALA A 53 6.76 9.53 -1.96
CA ALA A 53 5.48 10.14 -2.25
C ALA A 53 5.26 10.18 -3.77
N ALA A 54 4.10 9.72 -4.21
CA ALA A 54 3.60 9.99 -5.55
C ALA A 54 2.69 11.22 -5.49
N ASP A 55 2.90 12.21 -6.35
CA ASP A 55 2.01 13.37 -6.50
C ASP A 55 0.74 12.97 -7.25
N VAL A 56 -0.06 12.10 -6.63
CA VAL A 56 -1.34 11.68 -7.20
C VAL A 56 -2.40 12.67 -6.79
N GLN A 57 -2.77 13.52 -7.75
CA GLN A 57 -3.88 14.45 -7.62
C GLN A 57 -5.20 13.66 -7.70
N PHE A 58 -5.92 13.60 -6.58
CA PHE A 58 -7.29 13.11 -6.54
C PHE A 58 -8.21 14.26 -6.11
N GLU A 59 -9.23 14.55 -6.90
CA GLU A 59 -10.38 15.33 -6.44
C GLU A 59 -11.21 14.42 -5.53
N ALA A 60 -11.10 14.61 -4.22
CA ALA A 60 -11.99 13.96 -3.28
C ALA A 60 -13.33 14.70 -3.30
N SER A 61 -14.32 14.17 -4.01
CA SER A 61 -15.69 14.73 -3.98
C SER A 61 -16.41 14.44 -2.66
N VAL A 62 -15.85 13.60 -1.79
CA VAL A 62 -16.53 13.12 -0.58
C VAL A 62 -16.63 14.23 0.46
N GLY A 63 -17.85 14.63 0.77
CA GLY A 63 -18.16 15.65 1.78
C GLY A 63 -18.57 17.00 1.21
N GLU A 64 -18.61 17.14 -0.12
CA GLU A 64 -19.08 18.36 -0.80
C GLU A 64 -20.61 18.38 -0.93
N SER A 65 -21.25 17.21 -0.94
CA SER A 65 -22.70 17.03 -1.05
C SER A 65 -23.22 15.98 -0.08
N ILE A 66 -24.48 16.14 0.35
CA ILE A 66 -25.17 15.11 1.13
C ILE A 66 -25.32 13.79 0.35
N LEU A 67 -25.24 13.86 -0.98
CA LEU A 67 -25.27 12.68 -1.85
C LEU A 67 -24.00 11.82 -1.71
N ASP A 68 -22.87 12.39 -1.28
CA ASP A 68 -21.62 11.63 -1.04
C ASP A 68 -21.71 10.70 0.19
N TYR A 69 -22.75 10.90 1.01
CA TYR A 69 -23.07 10.05 2.16
C TYR A 69 -24.20 9.06 1.86
N LEU A 70 -24.87 9.18 0.70
CA LEU A 70 -25.83 8.17 0.27
C LEU A 70 -25.10 6.90 -0.18
N PRO A 71 -25.67 5.72 0.05
CA PRO A 71 -25.08 4.47 -0.43
C PRO A 71 -25.12 4.43 -1.97
N HIS A 72 -24.01 4.80 -2.59
CA HIS A 72 -23.76 4.66 -4.02
C HIS A 72 -22.48 3.85 -4.28
N GLY A 73 -22.33 3.31 -5.49
CA GLY A 73 -21.22 2.40 -5.84
C GLY A 73 -19.83 2.92 -5.44
N PRO A 74 -19.47 4.17 -5.77
CA PRO A 74 -18.21 4.77 -5.32
C PRO A 74 -18.04 4.85 -3.78
N ALA A 75 -19.09 5.23 -3.03
CA ALA A 75 -19.04 5.27 -1.57
C ALA A 75 -18.80 3.87 -0.98
N PHE A 76 -19.45 2.84 -1.54
CA PHE A 76 -19.20 1.44 -1.16
C PHE A 76 -17.74 1.03 -1.39
N GLN A 77 -17.14 1.39 -2.53
CA GLN A 77 -15.75 1.07 -2.83
C GLN A 77 -14.78 1.71 -1.84
N LEU A 78 -15.07 2.94 -1.41
CA LEU A 78 -14.24 3.67 -0.45
C LEU A 78 -14.32 3.02 0.94
N VAL A 79 -15.52 2.68 1.42
CA VAL A 79 -15.72 1.95 2.68
C VAL A 79 -15.08 0.56 2.63
N HIS A 80 -15.26 -0.17 1.53
CA HIS A 80 -14.65 -1.48 1.32
C HIS A 80 -13.11 -1.40 1.38
N ARG A 81 -12.50 -0.43 0.68
CA ARG A 81 -11.05 -0.21 0.71
C ARG A 81 -10.56 0.16 2.11
N ALA A 82 -11.24 1.08 2.78
CA ALA A 82 -10.89 1.49 4.14
C ALA A 82 -10.94 0.31 5.13
N ALA A 83 -12.00 -0.50 5.06
CA ALA A 83 -12.15 -1.69 5.89
C ALA A 83 -11.05 -2.72 5.59
N TRP A 84 -10.79 -3.00 4.31
CA TRP A 84 -9.76 -3.95 3.89
C TRP A 84 -8.36 -3.55 4.35
N GLU A 85 -7.99 -2.28 4.19
CA GLU A 85 -6.68 -1.78 4.62
C GLU A 85 -6.55 -1.75 6.15
N THR A 86 -7.62 -1.40 6.86
CA THR A 86 -7.61 -1.41 8.33
C THR A 86 -7.42 -2.83 8.85
N LEU A 87 -8.14 -3.79 8.27
CA LEU A 87 -7.99 -5.19 8.62
C LEU A 87 -6.59 -5.71 8.26
N GLY A 88 -6.11 -5.46 7.05
CA GLY A 88 -4.78 -5.88 6.59
C GLY A 88 -3.65 -5.30 7.45
N ARG A 89 -3.80 -4.06 7.94
CA ARG A 89 -2.89 -3.48 8.93
C ARG A 89 -2.95 -4.22 10.27
N ALA A 90 -4.15 -4.54 10.76
CA ALA A 90 -4.33 -5.22 12.04
C ALA A 90 -3.80 -6.67 12.03
N VAL A 91 -3.97 -7.39 10.91
CA VAL A 91 -3.54 -8.80 10.81
C VAL A 91 -2.14 -8.97 10.21
N GLY A 92 -1.54 -7.90 9.69
CA GLY A 92 -0.24 -7.93 9.01
C GLY A 92 -0.24 -8.81 7.76
N ARG A 93 -1.34 -8.84 7.01
CA ARG A 93 -1.49 -9.64 5.78
C ARG A 93 -2.21 -8.80 4.73
#